data_AF-A0A5K1JZI2-F1
#
_entry.id   AF-A0A5K1JZI2-F1
#
_cell.length_a   1.000
_cell.length_b   1.000
_cell.length_c   1.000
_cell.angle_alpha   90.00
_cell.angle_beta   90.00
_cell.angle_gamma   90.00
#
_symmetry.space_group_name_H-M   'P 1'
#
loop_
_entity.id
_entity.type
_entity.pdbx_description
1 polymer ?
#
loop_
_entity_poly.entity_id
_entity_poly.type
_entity_poly.pdbx_seq_one_letter_code
_entity_poly.pdbx_strand_id
1 'polypeptide(L)'
;MTYFTTAFGTLIGSAKSNLCNLTSLTVQLLGPIGKYLRGAPFRLARLDTTAEWDADFVAFLEEQPSICFLIHHGKYRSEVQLPPSALPNLSFVEGWPSLVSALLAGRPVKEILITCLANMVDENTFQDLGRLGKLSRGPISVVTVVNSVTEMNPADLFFLMLPVAENLSHLALFHYNTRTWGLDEARLSHTDHSFALTDYPDFPDLNR
;
A
#
# COMPACT_ATOMS: atom_id res chain seq x y z
N MET A 1 9.15 -3.58 -19.26
CA MET A 1 9.66 -2.94 -18.02
C MET A 1 11.05 -2.39 -18.33
N THR A 2 11.35 -1.15 -17.96
CA THR A 2 12.61 -0.49 -18.31
C THR A 2 13.61 -0.63 -17.15
N TYR A 3 14.84 -1.03 -17.47
CA TYR A 3 15.88 -1.25 -16.49
C TYR A 3 16.73 0.01 -16.28
N PHE A 4 17.13 0.22 -15.04
CA PHE A 4 18.09 1.22 -14.65
C PHE A 4 19.47 0.90 -15.22
N THR A 5 20.20 1.92 -15.65
CA THR A 5 21.60 1.80 -16.09
C THR A 5 22.52 2.65 -15.22
N THR A 6 23.77 2.20 -15.04
CA THR A 6 24.79 2.97 -14.32
C THR A 6 24.97 4.37 -14.90
N ALA A 7 24.90 4.53 -16.23
CA ALA A 7 25.02 5.82 -16.89
C ALA A 7 23.91 6.80 -16.47
N PHE A 8 22.66 6.31 -16.41
CA PHE A 8 21.54 7.10 -15.92
C PHE A 8 21.68 7.44 -14.43
N GLY A 9 22.17 6.49 -13.63
CA GLY A 9 22.50 6.72 -12.23
C GLY A 9 23.50 7.84 -12.03
N THR A 10 24.62 7.81 -12.76
CA THR A 10 25.63 8.86 -12.72
C THR A 10 25.04 10.21 -13.11
N LEU A 11 24.21 10.26 -14.15
CA LEU A 11 23.53 11.48 -14.57
C LEU A 11 22.66 12.07 -13.44
N ILE A 12 21.81 11.25 -12.80
CA ILE A 12 21.01 11.67 -11.65
C ILE A 12 21.91 12.14 -10.51
N GLY A 13 22.95 11.36 -10.19
CA GLY A 13 23.88 11.66 -9.11
C GLY A 13 24.58 13.00 -9.29
N SER A 14 24.93 13.36 -10.53
CA SER A 14 25.52 14.66 -10.87
C SER A 14 24.49 15.79 -10.90
N ALA A 15 23.25 15.51 -11.29
CA ALA A 15 22.21 16.54 -11.43
C ALA A 15 21.55 16.91 -10.09
N LYS A 16 21.52 15.99 -9.10
CA LYS A 16 20.72 16.16 -7.87
C LYS A 16 21.03 17.43 -7.08
N SER A 17 22.28 17.90 -7.08
CA SER A 17 22.68 19.13 -6.38
C SER A 17 22.00 20.38 -6.94
N ASN A 18 21.54 20.35 -8.18
CA ASN A 18 20.84 21.46 -8.83
C ASN A 18 19.32 21.38 -8.65
N LEU A 19 18.80 20.28 -8.09
CA LEU A 19 17.37 20.01 -7.98
C LEU A 19 16.79 20.46 -6.63
N CYS A 20 17.33 21.49 -5.98
CA CYS A 20 17.00 21.89 -4.60
C CYS A 20 15.50 22.13 -4.34
N ASN A 21 14.75 22.55 -5.36
CA ASN A 21 13.32 22.84 -5.25
C ASN A 21 12.41 21.65 -5.65
N LEU A 22 12.99 20.47 -5.90
CA LEU A 22 12.22 19.29 -6.29
C LEU A 22 11.38 18.80 -5.10
N THR A 23 10.07 18.80 -5.26
CA THR A 23 9.12 18.33 -4.23
C THR A 23 8.41 17.03 -4.60
N SER A 24 8.47 16.64 -5.88
CA SER A 24 7.88 15.40 -6.38
C SER A 24 8.87 14.72 -7.30
N LEU A 25 9.08 13.41 -7.08
CA LEU A 25 9.95 12.59 -7.91
C LEU A 25 9.21 11.33 -8.35
N THR A 26 9.21 11.08 -9.66
CA THR A 26 8.71 9.84 -10.25
C THR A 26 9.84 9.12 -10.96
N VAL A 27 10.13 7.86 -10.57
CA VAL A 27 11.18 7.03 -11.19
C VAL A 27 10.66 5.60 -11.41
N GLN A 28 10.20 5.34 -12.63
CA GLN A 28 9.69 4.03 -13.06
C GLN A 28 10.78 3.20 -13.75
N LEU A 29 11.92 3.05 -13.08
CA LEU A 29 13.06 2.24 -13.55
C LEU A 29 13.40 1.18 -12.51
N LEU A 30 13.58 -0.07 -12.97
CA LEU A 30 14.00 -1.17 -12.09
C LEU A 30 15.50 -1.12 -11.81
N GLY A 31 15.88 -1.08 -10.54
CA GLY A 31 17.26 -1.28 -10.10
C GLY A 31 17.65 -0.46 -8.86
N PRO A 32 18.94 -0.55 -8.45
CA PRO A 32 19.46 0.05 -7.21
C PRO A 32 19.75 1.54 -7.38
N ILE A 33 18.68 2.34 -7.50
CA ILE A 33 18.78 3.79 -7.70
C ILE A 33 19.11 4.55 -6.41
N GLY A 34 18.81 3.98 -5.24
CA GLY A 34 18.95 4.64 -3.94
C GLY A 34 20.31 5.31 -3.75
N LYS A 35 21.40 4.60 -4.07
CA LYS A 35 22.78 5.10 -3.91
C LYS A 35 23.07 6.39 -4.67
N TYR A 36 22.37 6.64 -5.77
CA TYR A 36 22.55 7.84 -6.58
C TYR A 36 21.75 9.03 -6.03
N LEU A 37 20.64 8.76 -5.32
CA LEU A 37 19.75 9.77 -4.76
C LEU A 37 20.19 10.25 -3.36
N ARG A 38 20.94 9.44 -2.61
CA ARG A 38 21.45 9.81 -1.27
C ARG A 38 22.18 11.15 -1.25
N GLY A 39 21.99 11.94 -0.20
CA GLY A 39 22.58 13.27 -0.02
C GLY A 39 22.01 14.32 -0.99
N ALA A 40 20.88 14.06 -1.64
CA ALA A 40 20.22 15.07 -2.45
C ALA A 40 19.71 16.23 -1.55
N PRO A 41 19.84 17.50 -1.99
CA PRO A 41 19.44 18.65 -1.19
C PRO A 41 17.92 18.88 -1.17
N PHE A 42 17.19 18.21 -2.06
CA PHE A 42 15.74 18.37 -2.17
C PHE A 42 14.98 17.72 -1.02
N ARG A 43 13.74 18.17 -0.83
CA ARG A 43 12.83 17.70 0.20
C ARG A 43 11.54 17.24 -0.47
N LEU A 44 11.48 15.95 -0.77
CA LEU A 44 10.32 15.38 -1.46
C LEU A 44 9.11 15.38 -0.53
N ALA A 45 7.98 15.85 -1.05
CA ALA A 45 6.66 15.60 -0.48
C ALA A 45 6.05 14.32 -1.08
N ARG A 46 6.32 14.06 -2.37
CA ARG A 46 5.81 12.91 -3.12
C ARG A 46 6.94 12.11 -3.77
N LEU A 47 6.90 10.80 -3.60
CA LEU A 47 7.78 9.85 -4.29
C LEU A 47 6.93 8.76 -4.92
N ASP A 48 7.14 8.52 -6.21
CA ASP A 48 6.55 7.41 -6.95
C ASP A 48 7.67 6.64 -7.67
N THR A 49 7.82 5.35 -7.37
CA THR A 49 9.01 4.64 -7.82
C THR A 49 8.84 3.12 -7.95
N THR A 50 9.64 2.52 -8.83
CA THR A 50 9.87 1.07 -8.92
C THR A 50 11.28 0.68 -8.49
N ALA A 51 11.95 1.56 -7.75
CA ALA A 51 13.29 1.31 -7.21
C ALA A 51 13.38 -0.02 -6.47
N GLU A 52 14.54 -0.64 -6.53
CA GLU A 52 14.84 -1.79 -5.69
C GLU A 52 14.81 -1.40 -4.21
N TRP A 53 14.15 -2.22 -3.38
CA TRP A 53 14.11 -2.01 -1.94
C TRP A 53 15.40 -2.55 -1.29
N ASP A 54 16.46 -1.76 -1.37
CA ASP A 54 17.78 -2.06 -0.82
C ASP A 54 18.18 -1.07 0.31
N ALA A 55 19.33 -1.32 0.93
CA ALA A 55 19.82 -0.51 2.06
C ALA A 55 20.08 0.95 1.66
N ASP A 56 20.52 1.21 0.43
CA ASP A 56 20.76 2.57 -0.04
C ASP A 56 19.47 3.33 -0.31
N PHE A 57 18.43 2.63 -0.79
CA PHE A 57 17.11 3.20 -0.98
C PHE A 57 16.44 3.51 0.37
N VAL A 58 16.57 2.61 1.35
CA VAL A 58 16.12 2.87 2.72
C VAL A 58 16.85 4.07 3.33
N ALA A 59 18.18 4.15 3.20
CA ALA A 59 18.94 5.31 3.67
C ALA A 59 18.49 6.62 2.99
N PHE A 60 18.19 6.57 1.69
CA PHE A 60 17.62 7.72 0.98
C PHE A 60 16.24 8.12 1.54
N LEU A 61 15.36 7.17 1.86
CA LEU A 61 14.06 7.47 2.48
C LEU A 61 14.21 8.09 3.87
N GLU A 62 15.19 7.66 4.67
CA GLU A 62 15.51 8.25 5.98
C GLU A 62 15.92 9.73 5.87
N GLU A 63 16.64 10.09 4.81
CA GLU A 63 17.06 11.47 4.51
C GLU A 63 15.88 12.37 4.06
N GLN A 64 14.69 11.80 3.82
CA GLN A 64 13.53 12.49 3.23
C GLN A 64 12.31 12.54 4.19
N PRO A 65 12.41 13.20 5.37
CA PRO A 65 11.33 13.22 6.35
C PRO A 65 10.08 13.99 5.90
N SER A 66 10.19 14.81 4.85
CA SER A 66 9.09 15.59 4.29
C SER A 66 8.10 14.77 3.46
N ILE A 67 8.44 13.52 3.11
CA ILE A 67 7.57 12.68 2.29
C ILE A 67 6.26 12.43 3.04
N CYS A 68 5.17 12.81 2.40
CA CYS A 68 3.81 12.56 2.85
C CYS A 68 3.06 11.57 1.95
N PHE A 69 3.56 11.35 0.73
CA PHE A 69 2.97 10.49 -0.28
C PHE A 69 4.02 9.57 -0.89
N LEU A 70 3.88 8.26 -0.68
CA LEU A 70 4.80 7.24 -1.22
C LEU A 70 4.04 6.23 -2.07
N ILE A 71 4.39 6.12 -3.35
CA ILE A 71 3.99 5.03 -4.23
C ILE A 71 5.24 4.19 -4.51
N HIS A 72 5.16 2.88 -4.24
CA HIS A 72 6.25 1.96 -4.56
C HIS A 72 5.72 0.63 -5.09
N HIS A 73 6.10 0.34 -6.34
CA HIS A 73 5.74 -0.90 -7.05
C HIS A 73 6.97 -1.77 -7.39
N GLY A 74 8.13 -1.44 -6.80
CA GLY A 74 9.35 -2.23 -6.96
C GLY A 74 9.33 -3.53 -6.13
N LYS A 75 10.36 -4.35 -6.27
CA LYS A 75 10.51 -5.56 -5.45
C LYS A 75 10.83 -5.17 -3.99
N TYR A 76 9.91 -5.44 -3.08
CA TYR A 76 10.12 -5.30 -1.64
C TYR A 76 10.93 -6.48 -1.08
N ARG A 77 11.77 -6.21 -0.08
CA ARG A 77 12.63 -7.18 0.61
C ARG A 77 12.46 -7.02 2.11
N SER A 78 11.86 -8.01 2.77
CA SER A 78 11.56 -7.97 4.21
C SER A 78 12.81 -7.95 5.10
N GLU A 79 13.98 -8.30 4.57
CA GLU A 79 15.25 -8.24 5.31
C GLU A 79 15.74 -6.79 5.48
N VAL A 80 15.28 -5.88 4.63
CA VAL A 80 15.68 -4.47 4.64
C VAL A 80 14.51 -3.63 5.16
N GLN A 81 14.55 -3.31 6.45
CA GLN A 81 13.48 -2.59 7.13
C GLN A 81 13.74 -1.09 7.17
N LEU A 82 12.71 -0.29 6.91
CA LEU A 82 12.74 1.15 7.14
C LEU A 82 12.37 1.43 8.61
N PRO A 83 13.22 2.13 9.40
CA PRO A 83 12.96 2.39 10.80
C PRO A 83 11.61 3.08 11.03
N PRO A 84 10.84 2.73 12.08
CA PRO A 84 9.52 3.34 12.37
C PRO A 84 9.55 4.86 12.55
N SER A 85 10.70 5.44 12.89
CA SER A 85 10.91 6.89 13.01
C SER A 85 11.08 7.62 11.67
N ALA A 86 11.43 6.89 10.60
CA ALA A 86 11.59 7.45 9.26
C ALA A 86 10.23 7.78 8.62
N LEU A 87 10.22 8.77 7.72
CA LEU A 87 9.02 9.29 7.06
C LEU A 87 7.93 9.71 8.09
N PRO A 88 8.25 10.59 9.04
CA PRO A 88 7.33 10.95 10.13
C PRO A 88 6.05 11.65 9.65
N ASN A 89 6.04 12.17 8.42
CA ASN A 89 4.90 12.84 7.80
C ASN A 89 4.13 11.96 6.80
N LEU A 90 4.47 10.66 6.69
CA LEU A 90 3.84 9.76 5.74
C LEU A 90 2.35 9.61 6.05
N SER A 91 1.52 10.11 5.13
CA SER A 91 0.06 10.14 5.25
C SER A 91 -0.64 9.23 4.24
N PHE A 92 0.00 8.99 3.10
CA PHE A 92 -0.48 8.11 2.05
C PHE A 92 0.63 7.13 1.65
N VAL A 93 0.26 5.86 1.53
CA VAL A 93 1.15 4.82 0.99
C VAL A 93 0.42 3.96 -0.04
N GLU A 94 1.08 3.73 -1.16
CA GLU A 94 0.64 2.80 -2.20
C GLU A 94 1.73 1.79 -2.50
N GLY A 95 1.34 0.52 -2.66
CA GLY A 95 2.25 -0.51 -3.14
C GLY A 95 1.73 -1.91 -2.89
N TRP A 96 2.67 -2.86 -2.84
CA TRP A 96 2.39 -4.25 -2.48
C TRP A 96 1.94 -4.37 -1.02
N PRO A 97 1.08 -5.35 -0.68
CA PRO A 97 0.57 -5.50 0.68
C PRO A 97 1.66 -5.58 1.76
N SER A 98 2.70 -6.38 1.52
CA SER A 98 3.79 -6.58 2.47
C SER A 98 4.59 -5.31 2.73
N LEU A 99 4.76 -4.46 1.71
CA LEU A 99 5.40 -3.16 1.87
C LEU A 99 4.50 -2.19 2.64
N VAL A 100 3.23 -2.07 2.24
CA VAL A 100 2.26 -1.18 2.91
C VAL A 100 2.22 -1.48 4.40
N SER A 101 2.04 -2.76 4.76
CA SER A 101 2.02 -3.25 6.14
C SER A 101 3.29 -2.89 6.92
N ALA A 102 4.48 -3.05 6.33
CA ALA A 102 5.74 -2.69 6.96
C ALA A 102 5.89 -1.17 7.21
N LEU A 103 5.18 -0.35 6.43
CA LEU A 103 5.25 1.10 6.54
C LEU A 103 4.25 1.70 7.55
N LEU A 104 3.28 0.95 8.06
CA LEU A 104 2.26 1.51 8.96
C LEU A 104 2.82 1.88 10.34
N ALA A 105 3.65 1.00 10.90
CA ALA A 105 4.13 1.14 12.28
C ALA A 105 4.88 2.46 12.51
N GLY A 106 4.41 3.25 13.47
CA GLY A 106 5.06 4.49 13.88
C GLY A 106 4.86 5.68 12.92
N ARG A 107 4.02 5.57 11.89
CA ARG A 107 3.80 6.63 10.88
C ARG A 107 2.34 7.09 10.85
N PRO A 108 2.04 8.38 10.57
CA PRO A 108 0.69 8.93 10.65
C PRO A 108 -0.14 8.67 9.38
N VAL A 109 -0.15 7.42 8.92
CA VAL A 109 -0.83 7.01 7.68
C VAL A 109 -2.34 7.15 7.84
N LYS A 110 -2.99 7.77 6.86
CA LYS A 110 -4.45 7.97 6.80
C LYS A 110 -5.08 7.23 5.64
N GLU A 111 -4.32 7.07 4.57
CA GLU A 111 -4.79 6.51 3.31
C GLU A 111 -3.82 5.43 2.84
N ILE A 112 -4.37 4.28 2.48
CA ILE A 112 -3.60 3.17 1.91
C ILE A 112 -4.22 2.72 0.60
N LEU A 113 -3.37 2.50 -0.40
CA LEU A 113 -3.73 1.85 -1.65
C LEU A 113 -2.91 0.59 -1.83
N ILE A 114 -3.58 -0.55 -1.89
CA ILE A 114 -2.93 -1.84 -2.05
C ILE A 114 -3.14 -2.27 -3.49
N THR A 115 -2.05 -2.53 -4.20
CA THR A 115 -2.10 -3.15 -5.52
C THR A 115 -1.77 -4.62 -5.40
N CYS A 116 -2.68 -5.46 -5.86
CA CYS A 116 -2.55 -6.91 -5.80
C CYS A 116 -2.63 -7.51 -7.20
N LEU A 117 -1.74 -8.46 -7.47
CA LEU A 117 -1.88 -9.40 -8.58
C LEU A 117 -2.80 -10.55 -8.15
N ALA A 118 -3.41 -11.23 -9.12
CA ALA A 118 -4.42 -12.28 -8.89
C ALA A 118 -4.01 -13.38 -7.89
N ASN A 119 -2.70 -13.63 -7.73
CA ASN A 119 -2.12 -14.66 -6.87
C ASN A 119 -1.53 -14.12 -5.55
N MET A 120 -1.67 -12.82 -5.26
CA MET A 120 -1.07 -12.17 -4.10
C MET A 120 -2.08 -11.75 -3.02
N VAL A 121 -3.37 -11.98 -3.25
CA VAL A 121 -4.40 -11.74 -2.22
C VAL A 121 -4.67 -13.05 -1.51
N ASP A 122 -4.09 -13.21 -0.33
CA ASP A 122 -4.43 -14.26 0.62
C ASP A 122 -5.00 -13.68 1.91
N GLU A 123 -5.50 -14.54 2.79
CA GLU A 123 -6.06 -14.13 4.08
C GLU A 123 -5.04 -13.37 4.94
N ASN A 124 -3.77 -13.78 4.88
CA ASN A 124 -2.69 -13.16 5.64
C ASN A 124 -2.50 -11.69 5.27
N THR A 125 -2.68 -11.34 4.00
CA THR A 125 -2.57 -9.96 3.51
C THR A 125 -3.47 -8.99 4.28
N PHE A 126 -4.75 -9.32 4.42
CA PHE A 126 -5.71 -8.46 5.10
C PHE A 126 -5.63 -8.57 6.61
N GLN A 127 -5.30 -9.75 7.15
CA GLN A 127 -5.02 -9.92 8.57
C GLN A 127 -3.83 -9.07 9.01
N ASP A 128 -2.73 -9.09 8.26
CA ASP A 128 -1.56 -8.27 8.56
C ASP A 128 -1.86 -6.79 8.40
N LEU A 129 -2.64 -6.41 7.39
CA LEU A 129 -3.05 -5.03 7.23
C LEU A 129 -3.89 -4.54 8.41
N GLY A 130 -4.88 -5.32 8.85
CA GLY A 130 -5.69 -4.99 10.01
C GLY A 130 -4.85 -4.90 11.28
N ARG A 131 -4.02 -5.93 11.54
CA ARG A 131 -3.17 -6.03 12.73
C ARG A 131 -2.11 -4.93 12.79
N LEU A 132 -1.39 -4.70 11.69
CA LEU A 132 -0.31 -3.71 11.62
C LEU A 132 -0.84 -2.29 11.42
N GLY A 133 -2.04 -2.14 10.86
CA GLY A 133 -2.73 -0.85 10.77
C GLY A 133 -2.99 -0.22 12.14
N LYS A 134 -3.22 -1.04 13.18
CA LYS A 134 -3.31 -0.56 14.58
C LYS A 134 -2.01 0.09 15.09
N LEU A 135 -0.87 -0.19 14.45
CA LEU A 135 0.42 0.39 14.81
C LEU A 135 0.66 1.74 14.12
N SER A 136 -0.25 2.18 13.25
CA SER A 136 -0.22 3.52 12.68
C SER A 136 -0.49 4.57 13.75
N ARG A 137 0.21 5.71 13.64
CA ARG A 137 -0.08 6.90 14.47
C ARG A 137 -1.26 7.72 13.92
N GLY A 138 -1.67 7.45 12.68
CA GLY A 138 -2.75 8.15 12.00
C GLY A 138 -4.02 7.31 12.01
N PRO A 139 -5.21 7.94 11.99
CA PRO A 139 -6.44 7.21 11.77
C PRO A 139 -6.48 6.77 10.30
N ILE A 140 -6.16 5.51 10.02
CA ILE A 140 -6.38 4.94 8.69
C ILE A 140 -7.89 5.01 8.42
N SER A 141 -8.25 5.87 7.46
CA SER A 141 -9.63 6.26 7.16
C SER A 141 -10.04 5.87 5.75
N VAL A 142 -9.06 5.66 4.85
CA VAL A 142 -9.30 5.21 3.48
C VAL A 142 -8.44 3.99 3.19
N VAL A 143 -9.08 2.91 2.75
CA VAL A 143 -8.42 1.72 2.24
C VAL A 143 -8.92 1.47 0.82
N THR A 144 -8.01 1.48 -0.15
CA THR A 144 -8.31 1.10 -1.53
C THR A 144 -7.55 -0.16 -1.89
N VAL A 145 -8.25 -1.17 -2.38
CA VAL A 145 -7.65 -2.39 -2.91
C VAL A 145 -7.87 -2.39 -4.40
N VAL A 146 -6.79 -2.43 -5.17
CA VAL A 146 -6.81 -2.60 -6.63
C VAL A 146 -6.30 -4.00 -6.93
N ASN A 147 -7.21 -4.84 -7.40
CA ASN A 147 -6.95 -6.24 -7.66
C ASN A 147 -7.12 -6.58 -9.15
N SER A 148 -6.30 -7.51 -9.63
CA SER A 148 -6.45 -8.11 -10.96
C SER A 148 -6.99 -9.55 -10.91
N VAL A 149 -7.59 -9.97 -9.79
CA VAL A 149 -8.21 -11.31 -9.69
C VAL A 149 -9.29 -11.46 -10.76
N THR A 150 -9.20 -12.56 -11.51
CA THR A 150 -10.11 -12.91 -12.60
C THR A 150 -11.43 -13.47 -12.09
N GLU A 151 -11.43 -14.23 -10.99
CA GLU A 151 -12.62 -14.85 -10.40
C GLU A 151 -12.45 -15.00 -8.86
N MET A 152 -13.38 -14.45 -8.07
CA MET A 152 -13.46 -14.65 -6.61
C MET A 152 -14.93 -14.63 -6.21
N ASN A 153 -15.36 -15.61 -5.40
CA ASN A 153 -16.72 -15.62 -4.87
C ASN A 153 -16.90 -14.40 -3.93
N PRO A 154 -18.02 -13.65 -4.02
CA PRO A 154 -18.33 -12.57 -3.09
C PRO A 154 -18.14 -12.93 -1.60
N ALA A 155 -18.54 -14.12 -1.17
CA ALA A 155 -18.42 -14.56 0.22
C ALA A 155 -16.96 -14.65 0.67
N ASP A 156 -16.09 -15.19 -0.18
CA ASP A 156 -14.65 -15.29 0.09
C ASP A 156 -14.03 -13.89 0.16
N LEU A 157 -14.45 -12.98 -0.72
CA LEU A 157 -14.01 -11.58 -0.69
C LEU A 157 -14.40 -10.89 0.63
N PHE A 158 -15.65 -11.05 1.08
CA PHE A 158 -16.11 -10.48 2.34
C PHE A 158 -15.32 -11.04 3.53
N PHE A 159 -15.11 -12.36 3.56
CA PHE A 159 -14.31 -13.00 4.61
C PHE A 159 -12.87 -12.49 4.65
N LEU A 160 -12.24 -12.37 3.47
CA LEU A 160 -10.89 -11.81 3.36
C LEU A 160 -10.80 -10.37 3.85
N MET A 161 -11.84 -9.56 3.64
CA MET A 161 -11.84 -8.16 4.04
C MET A 161 -12.21 -7.90 5.50
N LEU A 162 -12.84 -8.88 6.17
CA LEU A 162 -13.33 -8.75 7.55
C LEU A 162 -12.26 -8.22 8.53
N PRO A 163 -11.00 -8.67 8.50
CA PRO A 163 -9.98 -8.15 9.40
C PRO A 163 -9.73 -6.65 9.23
N VAL A 164 -9.92 -6.07 8.04
CA VAL A 164 -9.75 -4.63 7.85
C VAL A 164 -10.85 -3.87 8.57
N ALA A 165 -12.10 -4.31 8.41
CA ALA A 165 -13.26 -3.70 9.06
C ALA A 165 -13.21 -3.82 10.59
N GLU A 166 -12.79 -4.98 11.10
CA GLU A 166 -12.72 -5.23 12.55
C GLU A 166 -11.57 -4.49 13.24
N ASN A 167 -10.46 -4.24 12.53
CA ASN A 167 -9.24 -3.73 13.15
C ASN A 167 -8.98 -2.24 12.91
N LEU A 168 -9.61 -1.63 11.89
CA LEU A 168 -9.44 -0.20 11.58
C LEU A 168 -10.68 0.61 12.01
N SER A 169 -10.71 1.02 13.28
CA SER A 169 -11.87 1.69 13.91
C SER A 169 -12.24 3.07 13.33
N HIS A 170 -11.38 3.66 12.50
CA HIS A 170 -11.58 4.97 11.87
C HIS A 170 -11.83 4.90 10.36
N LEU A 171 -12.04 3.70 9.83
CA LEU A 171 -12.29 3.47 8.41
C LEU A 171 -13.59 4.18 7.99
N ALA A 172 -13.44 5.24 7.20
CA ALA A 172 -14.55 6.00 6.63
C ALA A 172 -14.88 5.56 5.20
N LEU A 173 -13.89 5.01 4.49
CA LEU A 173 -14.02 4.63 3.09
C LEU A 173 -13.22 3.35 2.79
N PHE A 174 -13.90 2.37 2.22
CA PHE A 174 -13.26 1.17 1.68
C PHE A 174 -13.62 1.03 0.19
N HIS A 175 -12.61 1.01 -0.67
CA HIS A 175 -12.78 0.79 -2.10
C HIS A 175 -12.19 -0.56 -2.50
N TYR A 176 -12.95 -1.35 -3.25
CA TYR A 176 -12.46 -2.55 -3.89
C TYR A 176 -12.63 -2.44 -5.40
N ASN A 177 -11.51 -2.34 -6.12
CA ASN A 177 -11.48 -2.24 -7.58
C ASN A 177 -10.93 -3.53 -8.16
N THR A 178 -11.72 -4.23 -8.99
CA THR A 178 -11.25 -5.38 -9.77
C THR A 178 -11.15 -5.01 -11.25
N ARG A 179 -10.09 -5.45 -11.93
CA ARG A 179 -9.89 -5.24 -13.38
C ARG A 179 -10.69 -6.21 -14.26
N THR A 180 -11.26 -7.25 -13.69
CA THR A 180 -11.99 -8.32 -14.39
C THR A 180 -13.24 -8.67 -13.58
N TRP A 181 -14.41 -8.53 -14.18
CA TRP A 181 -15.69 -8.77 -13.51
C TRP A 181 -16.13 -10.22 -13.64
N GLY A 182 -16.52 -10.76 -12.49
CA GLY A 182 -17.24 -12.01 -12.29
C GLY A 182 -17.61 -12.15 -10.81
N LEU A 183 -18.22 -11.14 -10.18
CA LEU A 183 -19.02 -11.38 -8.97
C LEU A 183 -20.28 -12.10 -9.47
N ASP A 184 -20.17 -13.42 -9.63
CA ASP A 184 -21.21 -14.24 -10.24
C ASP A 184 -22.37 -14.40 -9.24
N GLU A 185 -23.33 -13.46 -9.28
CA GLU A 185 -24.57 -13.57 -8.52
C GLU A 185 -25.31 -14.89 -8.84
N ALA A 186 -25.10 -15.49 -10.02
CA ALA A 186 -25.78 -16.71 -10.44
C ALA A 186 -25.35 -17.98 -9.70
N ARG A 187 -24.27 -17.94 -8.89
CA ARG A 187 -23.90 -19.04 -8.00
C ARG A 187 -24.53 -18.98 -6.62
N LEU A 188 -25.15 -17.86 -6.24
CA LEU A 188 -25.91 -17.76 -4.98
C LEU A 188 -27.23 -18.54 -5.02
N SER A 189 -27.73 -18.92 -6.21
CA SER A 189 -28.99 -19.65 -6.35
C SER A 189 -28.87 -21.17 -6.40
N HIS A 190 -27.65 -21.75 -6.31
CA HIS A 190 -27.47 -23.21 -6.47
C HIS A 190 -26.58 -23.92 -5.45
N THR A 191 -26.08 -23.24 -4.42
CA THR A 191 -25.54 -23.94 -3.24
C THR A 191 -26.64 -24.20 -2.23
N ASP A 192 -27.21 -25.40 -2.31
CA ASP A 192 -27.94 -26.10 -1.24
C ASP A 192 -27.01 -26.29 -0.04
N HIS A 193 -26.73 -25.23 0.70
CA HIS A 193 -26.19 -25.29 2.05
C HIS A 193 -27.06 -24.43 2.94
N SER A 194 -27.99 -25.10 3.61
CA SER A 194 -28.64 -24.63 4.82
C SER A 194 -27.58 -24.25 5.85
N PHE A 195 -27.15 -22.99 5.83
CA PHE A 195 -26.64 -22.31 7.01
C PHE A 195 -27.76 -21.43 7.53
N ALA A 196 -28.29 -21.81 8.68
CA ALA A 196 -29.26 -21.01 9.40
C ALA A 196 -28.61 -19.66 9.72
N LEU A 197 -29.13 -18.60 9.08
CA LEU A 197 -29.04 -17.24 9.61
C LEU A 197 -29.95 -17.19 10.83
N THR A 198 -29.43 -17.64 11.97
CA THR A 198 -30.02 -17.31 13.28
C THR A 198 -29.19 -16.22 13.92
N ASP A 199 -29.88 -15.09 14.14
CA ASP A 199 -29.64 -14.07 15.15
C ASP A 199 -28.46 -13.11 14.95
N TYR A 200 -28.65 -12.13 14.06
CA TYR A 200 -28.15 -10.79 14.29
C TYR A 200 -29.31 -9.86 14.65
N PRO A 201 -29.20 -9.03 15.71
CA PRO A 201 -30.24 -8.10 16.10
C PRO A 201 -30.35 -6.95 15.09
N ASP A 202 -31.61 -6.60 14.77
CA ASP A 202 -32.00 -5.54 13.85
C ASP A 202 -31.26 -4.21 14.13
N PHE A 203 -30.57 -3.68 13.12
CA PHE A 203 -30.17 -2.28 13.10
C PHE A 203 -31.40 -1.42 12.76
N PRO A 204 -31.67 -0.33 13.49
CA PRO A 204 -32.82 0.51 13.23
C PRO A 204 -32.65 1.32 11.94
N ASP A 205 -33.70 1.29 11.10
CA ASP A 205 -33.86 2.07 9.88
C ASP A 205 -33.59 3.57 10.11
N LEU A 206 -32.47 4.06 9.58
CA LEU A 206 -32.24 5.49 9.38
C LEU A 206 -32.89 5.93 8.07
N ASN A 207 -34.21 6.06 8.09
CA ASN A 207 -34.96 6.90 7.17
C ASN A 207 -36.29 7.30 7.81
N ARG A 208 -36.23 8.30 8.70
CA ARG A 208 -37.30 9.26 9.02
C ARG A 208 -36.71 10.47 9.75
#